data_AF-A0A6G2K3R9-F1
#
_entry.id   AF-A0A6G2K3R9-F1
#
_cell.length_a   1.000
_cell.length_b   1.000
_cell.length_c   1.000
_cell.angle_alpha   90.00
_cell.angle_beta   90.00
_cell.angle_gamma   90.00
#
_symmetry.space_group_name_H-M   'P 1'
#
loop_
_entity.id
_entity.type
_entity.pdbx_description
1 polymer ?
#
loop_
_entity_poly.entity_id
_entity_poly.type
_entity_poly.pdbx_seq_one_letter_code
_entity_poly.pdbx_strand_id
1 'polypeptide(L)'
;MLGPSATWLIRRLALRLEEAPEGVLVNTAEVAGEIGLGGRQALMTAFERAFERCCRFGLMQRGRHNTLFVRTRFPNLTARMAERLPPRLRLLHDVWRRQGGSDPPEVDTLARARRLAMALLACGDEPESVERQLHTWQFHPAVAFEAARWATEKHTRAQAAAAG
;
A
#
# COMPACT_ATOMS: atom_id res chain seq x y z
N MET A 1 -5.99 -11.92 13.86
CA MET A 1 -4.55 -11.63 14.06
C MET A 1 -3.80 -11.88 12.76
N LEU A 2 -2.77 -11.08 12.45
CA LEU A 2 -1.97 -11.18 11.22
C LEU A 2 -1.14 -12.46 11.15
N GLY A 3 -0.59 -12.94 12.26
CA GLY A 3 0.26 -14.13 12.25
C GLY A 3 1.64 -13.87 11.60
N PRO A 4 2.63 -14.72 11.88
CA PRO A 4 4.04 -14.42 11.59
C PRO A 4 4.33 -14.23 10.10
N SER A 5 3.86 -15.11 9.23
CA SER A 5 4.13 -15.03 7.78
C SER A 5 3.60 -13.74 7.15
N ALA A 6 2.41 -13.30 7.55
CA ALA A 6 1.83 -12.06 7.04
C ALA A 6 2.59 -10.82 7.57
N THR A 7 3.05 -10.86 8.83
CA THR A 7 3.92 -9.82 9.40
C THR A 7 5.29 -9.74 8.70
N TRP A 8 5.91 -10.87 8.37
CA TRP A 8 7.18 -10.88 7.61
C TRP A 8 6.99 -10.41 6.17
N LEU A 9 5.92 -10.84 5.51
CA LEU A 9 5.58 -10.41 4.14
C LEU A 9 5.42 -8.89 4.07
N ILE A 10 4.59 -8.30 4.94
CA ILE A 10 4.36 -6.85 4.91
C ILE A 10 5.63 -6.07 5.25
N ARG A 11 6.43 -6.54 6.22
CA ARG A 11 7.69 -5.90 6.58
C ARG A 11 8.68 -5.93 5.42
N ARG A 12 8.81 -7.06 4.71
CA ARG A 12 9.71 -7.19 3.56
C ARG A 12 9.30 -6.26 2.42
N LEU A 13 8.01 -6.22 2.09
CA LEU A 13 7.50 -5.36 1.02
C LEU A 13 7.58 -3.87 1.39
N ALA A 14 7.32 -3.52 2.66
CA ALA A 14 7.46 -2.15 3.15
C ALA A 14 8.90 -1.64 3.03
N LEU A 15 9.89 -2.46 3.42
CA LEU A 15 11.31 -2.10 3.29
C LEU A 15 11.71 -1.83 1.84
N ARG A 16 11.28 -2.68 0.89
CA ARG A 16 11.58 -2.47 -0.54
C ARG A 16 10.95 -1.18 -1.09
N LEU A 17 9.77 -0.79 -0.59
CA LEU A 17 9.12 0.47 -0.97
C LEU A 17 9.69 1.69 -0.24
N GLU A 18 10.31 1.53 0.92
CA GLU A 18 11.07 2.59 1.58
C GLU A 18 12.35 2.90 0.79
N GLU A 19 12.98 1.87 0.21
CA GLU A 19 14.14 2.00 -0.67
C GLU A 19 13.77 2.54 -2.07
N ALA A 20 12.62 2.14 -2.62
CA ALA A 20 12.11 2.57 -3.94
C ALA A 20 10.65 3.07 -3.85
N PRO A 21 10.42 4.33 -3.43
CA PRO A 21 9.07 4.88 -3.18
C PRO A 21 8.15 4.98 -4.40
N GLU A 22 8.71 5.05 -5.60
CA GLU A 22 8.02 5.08 -6.89
C GLU A 22 7.44 3.71 -7.30
N GLY A 23 7.86 2.64 -6.63
CA GLY A 23 7.44 1.27 -6.92
C GLY A 23 8.60 0.39 -7.36
N VAL A 24 8.45 -0.92 -7.14
CA VAL A 24 9.50 -1.91 -7.42
C VAL A 24 8.87 -3.18 -7.96
N LEU A 25 9.51 -3.76 -8.97
CA LEU A 25 9.13 -5.09 -9.48
C LEU A 25 9.56 -6.16 -8.49
N VAL A 26 8.65 -7.08 -8.19
CA VAL A 26 8.83 -8.15 -7.21
C VAL A 26 8.48 -9.49 -7.82
N ASN A 27 9.39 -10.45 -7.71
CA ASN A 27 9.10 -11.85 -8.00
C ASN A 27 8.50 -12.50 -6.74
N THR A 28 7.29 -13.05 -6.84
CA THR A 28 6.59 -13.65 -5.70
C THR A 28 7.31 -14.87 -5.13
N ALA A 29 7.98 -15.67 -5.97
CA ALA A 29 8.75 -16.83 -5.53
C ALA A 29 10.03 -16.41 -4.79
N GLU A 30 10.69 -15.35 -5.24
CA GLU A 30 11.85 -14.76 -4.56
C GLU A 30 11.44 -14.22 -3.19
N VAL A 31 10.39 -13.39 -3.13
CA VAL A 31 9.87 -12.84 -1.88
C VAL A 31 9.44 -13.96 -0.93
N ALA A 32 8.82 -15.03 -1.44
CA ALA A 32 8.49 -16.20 -0.64
C ALA A 32 9.75 -16.87 -0.07
N GLY A 33 10.81 -17.02 -0.86
CA GLY A 33 12.11 -17.51 -0.40
C GLY A 33 12.72 -16.67 0.72
N GLU A 34 12.75 -15.35 0.55
CA GLU A 34 13.31 -14.40 1.52
C GLU A 34 12.64 -14.45 2.90
N ILE A 35 11.33 -14.72 2.94
CA ILE A 35 10.56 -14.81 4.19
C ILE A 35 10.42 -16.25 4.71
N GLY A 36 11.22 -17.18 4.19
CA GLY A 36 11.26 -18.57 4.65
C GLY A 36 10.08 -19.43 4.19
N LEU A 37 9.39 -19.03 3.10
CA LEU A 37 8.29 -19.75 2.45
C LEU A 37 8.69 -20.42 1.12
N GLY A 38 9.98 -20.50 0.79
CA GLY A 38 10.49 -20.95 -0.52
C GLY A 38 10.74 -22.46 -0.72
N GLY A 39 9.81 -23.35 -0.34
CA GLY A 39 9.96 -24.81 -0.49
C GLY A 39 8.81 -25.54 -1.20
N ARG A 40 9.05 -26.79 -1.64
CA ARG A 40 8.26 -27.61 -2.58
C ARG A 40 6.73 -27.57 -2.38
N GLN A 41 6.02 -27.05 -3.39
CA GLN A 41 4.59 -27.13 -3.74
C GLN A 41 3.50 -26.76 -2.70
N ALA A 42 3.65 -27.05 -1.42
CA ALA A 42 2.66 -26.74 -0.38
C ALA A 42 2.68 -25.27 0.07
N LEU A 43 3.75 -24.52 -0.25
CA LEU A 43 4.00 -23.17 0.28
C LEU A 43 3.47 -22.03 -0.58
N MET A 44 3.12 -22.26 -1.85
CA MET A 44 2.32 -21.29 -2.62
C MET A 44 1.01 -21.00 -1.89
N THR A 45 0.39 -22.02 -1.28
CA THR A 45 -0.80 -21.84 -0.42
C THR A 45 -0.51 -21.04 0.85
N ALA A 46 0.72 -21.07 1.39
CA ALA A 46 1.09 -20.33 2.59
C ALA A 46 1.36 -18.86 2.29
N PHE A 47 2.08 -18.58 1.20
CA PHE A 47 2.29 -17.23 0.67
C PHE A 47 0.94 -16.60 0.29
N GLU A 48 0.10 -17.30 -0.45
CA GLU A 48 -1.25 -16.82 -0.81
C GLU A 48 -2.11 -16.57 0.43
N ARG A 49 -2.08 -17.45 1.43
CA ARG A 49 -2.80 -17.21 2.70
C ARG A 49 -2.27 -15.99 3.45
N ALA A 50 -0.96 -15.77 3.47
CA ALA A 50 -0.35 -14.58 4.06
C ALA A 50 -0.76 -13.32 3.30
N PHE A 51 -0.73 -13.37 1.96
CA PHE A 51 -1.18 -12.32 1.07
C PHE A 51 -2.65 -11.96 1.33
N GLU A 52 -3.55 -12.94 1.26
CA GLU A 52 -4.99 -12.75 1.48
C GLU A 52 -5.29 -12.18 2.86
N ARG A 53 -4.49 -12.57 3.85
CA ARG A 53 -4.59 -12.03 5.20
C ARG A 53 -4.14 -10.57 5.24
N CYS A 54 -3.01 -10.21 4.62
CA CYS A 54 -2.61 -8.81 4.51
C CYS A 54 -3.68 -7.94 3.83
N CYS A 55 -4.31 -8.45 2.76
CA CYS A 55 -5.44 -7.77 2.13
C CYS A 55 -6.65 -7.61 3.06
N ARG A 56 -7.03 -8.68 3.76
CA ARG A 56 -8.12 -8.65 4.74
C ARG A 56 -7.90 -7.66 5.88
N PHE A 57 -6.63 -7.46 6.28
CA PHE A 57 -6.23 -6.49 7.30
C PHE A 57 -5.97 -5.09 6.72
N GLY A 58 -6.19 -4.87 5.43
CA GLY A 58 -6.04 -3.56 4.78
C GLY A 58 -4.59 -3.09 4.62
N LEU A 59 -3.62 -4.00 4.74
CA LEU A 59 -2.19 -3.70 4.59
C LEU A 59 -1.72 -3.79 3.15
N MET A 60 -2.45 -4.53 2.32
CA MET A 60 -2.14 -4.74 0.91
C MET A 60 -3.42 -4.62 0.08
N GLN A 61 -3.31 -4.12 -1.14
CA GLN A 61 -4.43 -4.03 -2.07
C GLN A 61 -3.96 -4.38 -3.48
N ARG A 62 -4.70 -5.28 -4.14
CA ARG A 62 -4.48 -5.61 -5.54
C ARG A 62 -4.91 -4.44 -6.41
N GLY A 63 -4.04 -4.05 -7.34
CA GLY A 63 -4.36 -3.12 -8.41
C GLY A 63 -4.55 -3.84 -9.74
N ARG A 64 -4.55 -3.05 -10.82
CA ARG A 64 -4.58 -3.54 -12.21
C ARG A 64 -3.18 -3.92 -12.66
N HIS A 65 -3.04 -4.54 -13.83
CA HIS A 65 -1.72 -4.80 -14.44
C HIS A 65 -0.72 -5.53 -13.53
N ASN A 66 -1.20 -6.49 -12.74
CA ASN A 66 -0.40 -7.24 -11.76
C ASN A 66 0.31 -6.36 -10.70
N THR A 67 -0.28 -5.20 -10.38
CA THR A 67 0.25 -4.27 -9.37
C THR A 67 -0.27 -4.58 -7.97
N LEU A 68 0.55 -4.22 -6.98
CA LEU A 68 0.27 -4.43 -5.58
C LEU A 68 0.59 -3.18 -4.77
N PHE A 69 -0.42 -2.61 -4.15
CA PHE A 69 -0.28 -1.49 -3.24
C PHE A 69 -0.05 -2.03 -1.84
N VAL A 70 0.97 -1.52 -1.17
CA VAL A 70 1.39 -2.00 0.14
C VAL A 70 1.51 -0.82 1.08
N ARG A 71 0.95 -0.97 2.29
CA ARG A 71 1.13 0.02 3.35
C ARG A 71 2.51 -0.14 3.97
N THR A 72 3.35 0.89 3.85
CA THR A 72 4.63 0.97 4.56
C THR A 72 4.46 1.27 6.05
N ARG A 73 3.32 1.86 6.43
CA ARG A 73 2.97 2.13 7.83
C ARG A 73 1.68 1.41 8.19
N PHE A 74 1.70 0.67 9.31
CA PHE A 74 0.51 0.00 9.81
C PHE A 74 -0.54 1.03 10.20
N PRO A 75 -1.80 0.85 9.79
CA PRO A 75 -2.88 1.70 10.27
C PRO A 75 -3.05 1.46 11.77
N ASN A 76 -3.48 2.52 12.46
CA ASN A 76 -4.05 2.40 13.79
C ASN A 76 -5.16 1.34 13.83
N LEU A 77 -5.42 0.77 15.01
CA LEU A 77 -6.53 -0.16 15.16
C LEU A 77 -7.83 0.50 14.68
N THR A 78 -8.55 -0.19 13.78
CA THR A 78 -9.86 0.30 13.34
C THR A 78 -10.82 0.39 14.53
N ALA A 79 -11.82 1.27 14.48
CA ALA A 79 -12.80 1.43 15.56
C ALA A 79 -13.39 0.07 16.00
N ARG A 80 -13.77 -0.75 15.01
CA ARG A 80 -14.29 -2.11 15.20
C ARG A 80 -13.29 -3.07 15.87
N MET A 81 -11.99 -2.90 15.64
CA MET A 81 -10.96 -3.71 16.31
C MET A 81 -10.68 -3.19 17.73
N ALA A 82 -10.67 -1.87 17.93
CA ALA A 82 -10.53 -1.24 19.24
C ALA A 82 -11.69 -1.63 20.17
N GLU A 83 -12.92 -1.68 19.64
CA GLU A 83 -14.11 -2.18 20.35
C GLU A 83 -14.00 -3.64 20.79
N ARG A 84 -13.07 -4.44 20.26
CA ARG A 84 -12.86 -5.82 20.70
C ARG A 84 -11.78 -5.95 21.78
N LEU A 85 -11.13 -4.85 22.15
CA LEU A 85 -10.13 -4.85 23.22
C LEU A 85 -10.80 -5.00 24.59
N PRO A 86 -10.13 -5.64 25.57
CA PRO A 86 -10.52 -5.59 26.98
C PRO A 86 -10.61 -4.13 27.49
N PRO A 87 -11.46 -3.83 28.49
CA PRO A 87 -11.71 -2.45 28.96
C PRO A 87 -10.43 -1.67 29.31
N ARG A 88 -9.48 -2.32 30.01
CA ARG A 88 -8.17 -1.73 30.35
C ARG A 88 -7.37 -1.31 29.11
N LEU A 89 -7.36 -2.15 28.07
CA LEU A 89 -6.63 -1.87 26.84
C LEU A 89 -7.32 -0.82 25.97
N ARG A 90 -8.66 -0.72 26.00
CA ARG A 90 -9.38 0.38 25.35
C ARG A 90 -8.98 1.73 25.95
N LEU A 91 -8.96 1.83 27.28
CA LEU A 91 -8.60 3.07 27.97
C LEU A 91 -7.16 3.50 27.67
N LEU A 92 -6.21 2.56 27.67
CA LEU A 92 -4.81 2.83 27.28
C LEU A 92 -4.70 3.24 25.81
N HIS A 93 -5.44 2.57 24.91
CA HIS A 93 -5.48 2.91 23.50
C HIS A 93 -6.05 4.31 23.25
N ASP A 94 -7.09 4.71 23.96
CA ASP A 94 -7.70 6.04 23.82
C ASP A 94 -6.78 7.15 24.32
N VAL A 95 -6.05 6.92 25.42
CA VAL A 95 -5.00 7.83 25.90
C VAL A 95 -3.89 7.96 24.85
N TRP A 96 -3.42 6.84 24.32
CA TRP A 96 -2.39 6.82 23.28
C TRP A 96 -2.84 7.56 22.01
N ARG A 97 -4.08 7.37 21.55
CA ARG A 97 -4.65 8.11 20.40
C ARG A 97 -4.69 9.62 20.64
N ARG A 98 -5.14 10.05 21.82
CA ARG A 98 -5.18 11.48 22.19
C ARG A 98 -3.79 12.12 22.26
N GLN A 99 -2.76 11.33 22.54
CA GLN A 99 -1.36 11.77 22.58
C GLN A 99 -0.68 11.80 21.19
N GLY A 100 -1.46 11.69 20.10
CA GLY A 100 -0.91 11.66 18.75
C GLY A 100 -0.40 10.29 18.35
N GLY A 101 -0.99 9.23 18.89
CA GLY A 101 -0.76 7.84 18.49
C GLY A 101 -1.06 7.61 17.01
N SER A 102 -0.06 7.91 16.18
CA SER A 102 0.17 7.51 14.78
C SER A 102 -1.01 7.56 13.81
N ASP A 103 -1.91 8.53 13.94
CA ASP A 103 -2.39 9.13 12.69
C ASP A 103 -1.23 10.00 12.22
N PRO A 104 -0.68 9.79 11.00
CA PRO A 104 0.23 10.78 10.46
C PRO A 104 -0.48 12.15 10.55
N PRO A 105 0.25 13.26 10.66
CA PRO A 105 -0.34 14.54 10.30
C PRO A 105 -1.05 14.38 8.94
N GLU A 106 -1.92 15.30 8.57
CA GLU A 106 -2.40 15.49 7.20
C GLU A 106 -1.19 15.76 6.25
N VAL A 107 -0.27 14.80 6.13
CA VAL A 107 0.99 14.85 5.41
C VAL A 107 0.60 14.80 3.96
N ASP A 108 0.53 16.00 3.39
CA ASP A 108 0.38 16.32 1.97
C ASP A 108 -0.34 15.20 1.19
N THR A 109 -1.65 15.08 1.44
CA THR A 109 -2.55 14.14 0.78
C THR A 109 -2.38 14.19 -0.73
N LEU A 110 -2.09 15.38 -1.28
CA LEU A 110 -1.79 15.61 -2.68
C LEU A 110 -0.44 15.05 -3.11
N ALA A 111 0.66 15.28 -2.38
CA ALA A 111 1.95 14.63 -2.70
C ALA A 111 1.86 13.10 -2.64
N ARG A 112 1.10 12.55 -1.70
CA ARG A 112 0.82 11.11 -1.66
C ARG A 112 0.02 10.65 -2.88
N ALA A 113 -1.05 11.36 -3.23
CA ALA A 113 -1.86 11.05 -4.41
C ALA A 113 -1.01 11.12 -5.70
N ARG A 114 -0.15 12.14 -5.84
CA ARG A 114 0.78 12.31 -6.96
C ARG A 114 1.78 11.16 -7.10
N ARG A 115 2.36 10.68 -5.99
CA ARG A 115 3.24 9.49 -6.01
C ARG A 115 2.50 8.25 -6.49
N LEU A 116 1.29 8.02 -5.97
CA LEU A 116 0.46 6.88 -6.38
C LEU A 116 0.04 6.97 -7.86
N ALA A 117 -0.28 8.18 -8.34
CA ALA A 117 -0.60 8.43 -9.74
C ALA A 117 0.59 8.12 -10.67
N MET A 118 1.80 8.54 -10.30
CA MET A 118 3.02 8.21 -11.03
C MET A 118 3.28 6.70 -11.08
N ALA A 119 3.12 6.01 -9.95
CA ALA A 119 3.30 4.57 -9.87
C ALA A 119 2.30 3.83 -10.79
N LEU A 120 1.04 4.25 -10.81
CA LEU A 120 0.01 3.67 -11.68
C LEU A 120 0.38 3.84 -13.17
N LEU A 121 0.75 5.05 -13.61
CA LEU A 121 1.18 5.29 -14.99
C LEU A 121 2.43 4.48 -15.36
N ALA A 122 3.41 4.38 -14.46
CA ALA A 122 4.60 3.57 -14.66
C ALA A 122 4.29 2.06 -14.81
N CYS A 123 3.19 1.60 -14.20
CA CYS A 123 2.70 0.24 -14.33
C CYS A 123 1.80 0.00 -15.55
N GLY A 124 1.57 1.03 -16.38
CA GLY A 124 0.79 0.94 -17.62
C GLY A 124 -0.70 1.27 -17.48
N ASP A 125 -1.15 1.82 -16.35
CA ASP A 125 -2.51 2.33 -16.25
C ASP A 125 -2.72 3.57 -17.13
N GLU A 126 -3.86 3.64 -17.80
CA GLU A 126 -4.26 4.82 -18.57
C GLU A 126 -4.63 6.00 -17.65
N PRO A 127 -4.44 7.26 -18.07
CA PRO A 127 -4.74 8.45 -17.26
C PRO A 127 -6.15 8.45 -16.63
N GLU A 128 -7.16 8.02 -17.39
CA GLU A 128 -8.56 7.92 -16.93
C GLU A 128 -8.79 6.79 -15.92
N SER A 129 -7.93 5.77 -15.92
CA SER A 129 -7.91 4.70 -14.91
C SER A 129 -7.33 5.21 -13.60
N VAL A 130 -6.31 6.07 -13.66
CA VAL A 130 -5.59 6.59 -12.49
C VAL A 130 -6.51 7.35 -11.55
N GLU A 131 -7.30 8.29 -12.06
CA GLU A 131 -8.22 9.09 -11.23
C GLU A 131 -9.28 8.21 -10.54
N ARG A 132 -9.91 7.31 -11.29
CA ARG A 132 -10.89 6.34 -10.75
C ARG A 132 -10.28 5.46 -9.67
N GLN A 133 -9.02 5.06 -9.84
CA GLN A 133 -8.31 4.24 -8.87
C GLN A 133 -8.03 5.02 -7.57
N LEU A 134 -7.62 6.28 -7.67
CA LEU A 134 -7.44 7.16 -6.51
C LEU A 134 -8.76 7.41 -5.77
N HIS A 135 -9.86 7.62 -6.49
CA HIS A 135 -11.18 7.75 -5.88
C HIS A 135 -11.59 6.46 -5.13
N THR A 136 -11.32 5.29 -5.71
CA THR A 136 -11.56 3.99 -5.07
C THR A 136 -10.78 3.85 -3.76
N TRP A 137 -9.62 4.49 -3.63
CA TRP A 137 -8.82 4.56 -2.41
C TRP A 137 -9.20 5.70 -1.47
N GLN A 138 -10.38 6.31 -1.67
CA GLN A 138 -10.94 7.37 -0.84
C GLN A 138 -10.13 8.67 -0.83
N PHE A 139 -9.37 8.96 -1.88
CA PHE A 139 -8.89 10.34 -2.10
C PHE A 139 -10.06 11.23 -2.50
N HIS A 140 -10.09 12.46 -1.98
CA HIS A 140 -11.09 13.46 -2.37
C HIS A 140 -11.05 13.69 -3.90
N PRO A 141 -12.19 13.82 -4.60
CA PRO A 141 -12.23 13.95 -6.06
C PRO A 141 -11.28 15.04 -6.61
N ALA A 142 -11.25 16.21 -5.97
CA ALA A 142 -10.34 17.29 -6.37
C ALA A 142 -8.85 16.91 -6.30
N VAL A 143 -8.46 16.15 -5.27
CA VAL A 143 -7.07 15.68 -5.08
C VAL A 143 -6.74 14.57 -6.08
N ALA A 144 -7.69 13.67 -6.34
CA ALA A 144 -7.54 12.60 -7.33
C ALA A 144 -7.34 13.16 -8.75
N PHE A 145 -8.19 14.11 -9.14
CA PHE A 145 -8.11 14.80 -10.43
C PHE A 145 -6.78 15.55 -10.58
N GLU A 146 -6.40 16.36 -9.58
CA GLU A 146 -5.15 17.12 -9.63
C GLU A 146 -3.92 16.22 -9.72
N ALA A 147 -3.89 15.13 -8.94
CA ALA A 147 -2.79 14.17 -8.94
C ALA A 147 -2.67 13.42 -10.28
N ALA A 148 -3.78 12.97 -10.85
CA ALA A 148 -3.81 12.29 -12.14
C ALA A 148 -3.34 13.20 -13.28
N ARG A 149 -3.82 14.46 -13.30
CA ARG A 149 -3.39 15.46 -14.28
C ARG A 149 -1.89 15.74 -14.19
N TRP A 150 -1.39 16.03 -12.98
CA TRP A 150 0.03 16.30 -12.74
C TRP A 150 0.92 15.12 -13.16
N ALA A 151 0.53 13.89 -12.84
CA ALA A 151 1.30 12.71 -13.19
C ALA A 151 1.33 12.46 -14.70
N THR A 152 0.20 12.67 -15.39
CA THR A 152 0.10 12.54 -16.85
C THR A 152 1.00 13.55 -17.56
N GLU A 153 0.94 14.83 -17.17
CA GLU A 153 1.82 15.88 -17.71
C GLU A 153 3.31 15.58 -17.50
N LYS A 154 3.65 14.92 -16.39
CA LYS A 154 5.04 14.55 -16.09
C LYS A 154 5.48 13.31 -16.88
N HIS A 155 4.60 12.32 -17.03
CA HIS A 155 4.86 11.09 -17.77
C HIS A 155 5.05 11.36 -19.28
N THR A 156 4.18 12.17 -19.88
CA THR A 156 4.30 12.54 -21.31
C THR A 156 5.60 13.32 -21.59
N ARG A 157 5.97 14.25 -20.70
CA ARG A 157 7.26 14.96 -20.80
C ARG A 157 8.47 14.02 -20.71
N ALA A 158 8.43 13.05 -19.80
CA ALA A 158 9.49 12.06 -19.67
C ALA A 158 9.59 11.15 -20.91
N GLN A 159 8.46 10.73 -21.49
CA GLN A 159 8.43 9.95 -22.73
C GLN A 159 8.95 10.74 -23.93
N ALA A 160 8.56 12.01 -24.07
CA ALA A 160 9.05 12.88 -25.14
C ALA A 160 10.57 13.11 -25.06
N ALA A 161 11.11 13.27 -23.85
CA ALA A 161 12.54 13.40 -23.62
C ALA A 161 13.34 12.11 -23.88
N ALA A 162 12.71 10.94 -23.80
CA ALA A 162 13.34 9.66 -24.11
C ALA A 162 13.30 9.30 -25.61
N ALA A 163 12.49 9.99 -26.40
CA ALA A 163 12.28 9.73 -27.83
C ALA A 163 13.07 10.66 -28.76
N GLY A 164 13.73 11.70 -28.24
CA GLY A 164 14.59 12.63 -28.98
C GLY A 164 16.05 12.44 -28.61
#